data_AF-W4L296-F1
#
_entry.id   AF-W4L296-F1
#
_cell.length_a   1.000
_cell.length_b   1.000
_cell.length_c   1.000
_cell.angle_alpha   90.00
_cell.angle_beta   90.00
_cell.angle_gamma   90.00
#
_symmetry.space_group_name_H-M   'P 1'
#
loop_
_entity.id
_entity.type
_entity.pdbx_description
1 polymer ?
#
loop_
_entity_poly.entity_id
_entity_poly.type
_entity_poly.pdbx_seq_one_letter_code
_entity_poly.pdbx_strand_id
1 'polypeptide(L)'
;MADLAQPGIDLWNALEAEYMGAEQREEKRLLSRNGLLFYGAWSDEETIEGSLGGAAEVMEQRGITFERLDSHGLAARFPVFQDMPAQFEGLFEAGSGFVYADRACRAFRECAEQHGAVFRTGARVSRVQASAESVSILTEGGETLTGRRAILCPGAWANDLLEPSFGIRLNVELWHMVWAHYRVDPAWEKDYPQWFCFSSLPEGQ
;
A
#
# COMPACT_ATOMS: atom_id res chain seq x y z
N MET A 1 5.20 -2.56 11.19
CA MET A 1 4.76 -1.67 10.09
C MET A 1 4.45 -0.24 10.54
N ALA A 2 3.83 -0.03 11.70
CA ALA A 2 3.46 1.31 12.21
C ALA A 2 4.61 2.35 12.18
N ASP A 3 5.84 1.91 12.51
CA ASP A 3 7.02 2.80 12.58
C ASP A 3 7.43 3.40 11.23
N LEU A 4 7.05 2.77 10.12
CA LEU A 4 7.28 3.29 8.77
C LEU A 4 6.06 4.05 8.23
N ALA A 5 4.85 3.69 8.69
CA ALA A 5 3.61 4.29 8.22
C ALA A 5 3.46 5.75 8.68
N GLN A 6 3.74 6.03 9.95
CA GLN A 6 3.54 7.38 10.51
C GLN A 6 4.44 8.44 9.84
N PRO A 7 5.76 8.22 9.67
CA PRO A 7 6.60 9.16 8.91
C PRO A 7 6.22 9.22 7.42
N GLY A 8 5.62 8.15 6.87
CA GLY A 8 5.17 8.09 5.49
C GLY A 8 4.13 9.16 5.13
N ILE A 9 3.29 9.56 6.09
CA ILE A 9 2.28 10.61 5.87
C ILE A 9 2.94 11.95 5.50
N ASP A 10 4.02 12.32 6.19
CA ASP A 10 4.73 13.57 5.90
C ASP A 10 5.42 13.53 4.54
N LEU A 11 5.93 12.36 4.16
CA LEU A 11 6.50 12.14 2.82
C LEU A 11 5.43 12.24 1.72
N TRP A 12 4.21 11.74 1.96
CA TRP A 12 3.11 11.91 1.02
C TRP A 12 2.72 13.37 0.84
N ASN A 13 2.63 14.12 1.94
CA ASN A 13 2.35 15.56 1.90
C ASN A 13 3.45 16.32 1.15
N ALA A 14 4.72 15.96 1.35
CA ALA A 14 5.85 16.57 0.66
C ALA A 14 5.83 16.30 -0.86
N LEU A 15 5.59 15.05 -1.26
CA LEU A 15 5.45 14.68 -2.67
C LEU A 15 4.25 15.41 -3.31
N GLU A 16 3.11 15.44 -2.63
CA GLU A 16 1.93 16.14 -3.13
C GLU A 16 2.24 17.63 -3.31
N ALA A 17 2.91 18.28 -2.37
CA ALA A 17 3.29 19.69 -2.47
C ALA A 17 4.25 19.98 -3.64
N GLU A 18 5.21 19.09 -3.91
CA GLU A 18 6.12 19.22 -5.05
C GLU A 18 5.38 18.99 -6.38
N TYR A 19 4.47 18.02 -6.42
CA TYR A 19 3.69 17.67 -7.60
C TYR A 19 2.63 18.72 -7.98
N MET A 20 2.05 19.34 -6.94
CA MET A 20 1.01 20.36 -7.01
C MET A 20 1.61 21.75 -7.21
N GLY A 21 1.88 22.12 -8.47
CA GLY A 21 1.81 23.53 -8.83
C GLY A 21 0.46 24.15 -8.39
N ALA A 22 0.38 25.47 -8.22
CA ALA A 22 -0.70 26.16 -7.49
C ALA A 22 -2.15 25.98 -7.99
N GLU A 23 -2.41 25.40 -9.16
CA GLU A 23 -3.70 25.52 -9.87
C GLU A 23 -4.57 24.25 -10.02
N GLN A 24 -4.18 23.07 -9.52
CA GLN A 24 -4.91 21.79 -9.82
C GLN A 24 -5.08 20.83 -8.63
N ARG A 25 -5.63 21.34 -7.50
CA ARG A 25 -5.61 20.65 -6.20
C ARG A 25 -6.38 19.33 -6.05
N GLU A 26 -7.34 19.01 -6.92
CA GLU A 26 -8.19 17.81 -6.71
C GLU A 26 -7.76 16.62 -7.58
N GLU A 27 -7.44 16.85 -8.85
CA GLU A 27 -6.95 15.80 -9.77
C GLU A 27 -5.57 15.27 -9.40
N LYS A 28 -4.75 16.12 -8.76
CA LYS A 28 -3.40 15.78 -8.34
C LYS A 28 -3.29 15.35 -6.87
N ARG A 29 -4.43 15.24 -6.17
CA ARG A 29 -4.44 14.73 -4.80
C ARG A 29 -3.91 13.30 -4.79
N LEU A 30 -2.93 13.04 -3.94
CA LEU A 30 -2.24 11.77 -3.75
C LEU A 30 -2.76 11.04 -2.51
N LEU A 31 -3.05 11.76 -1.43
CA LEU A 31 -3.51 11.18 -0.16
C LEU A 31 -4.94 11.65 0.14
N SER A 32 -5.82 10.71 0.48
CA SER A 32 -7.15 10.99 1.02
C SER A 32 -7.23 10.49 2.47
N ARG A 33 -7.83 11.28 3.35
CA ARG A 33 -8.11 10.92 4.74
C ARG A 33 -9.61 10.79 4.94
N ASN A 34 -10.11 9.57 4.85
CA ASN A 34 -11.51 9.20 5.08
C ASN A 34 -11.67 8.16 6.20
N GLY A 35 -10.60 7.89 6.95
CA GLY A 35 -10.54 6.92 8.02
C GLY A 35 -10.24 5.49 7.54
N LEU A 36 -9.82 4.68 8.50
CA LEU A 36 -9.62 3.23 8.36
C LEU A 36 -10.43 2.50 9.43
N LEU A 37 -11.25 1.55 8.99
CA LEU A 37 -12.02 0.66 9.84
C LEU A 37 -11.45 -0.76 9.75
N PHE A 38 -10.83 -1.24 10.82
CA PHE A 38 -10.66 -2.67 11.00
C PHE A 38 -11.94 -3.25 11.57
N TYR A 39 -12.45 -4.36 11.05
CA TYR A 39 -13.66 -5.00 11.59
C TYR A 39 -13.62 -6.52 11.47
N GLY A 40 -14.47 -7.21 12.22
CA GLY A 40 -14.53 -8.68 12.23
C GLY A 40 -14.94 -9.23 13.59
N ALA A 41 -14.89 -10.55 13.75
CA ALA A 41 -15.02 -11.16 15.06
C ALA A 41 -13.78 -10.84 15.90
N TRP A 42 -13.97 -10.45 17.16
CA TRP A 42 -12.83 -10.18 18.04
C TRP A 42 -11.97 -11.43 18.22
N SER A 43 -10.66 -11.27 18.07
CA SER A 43 -9.66 -12.29 18.34
C SER A 43 -8.33 -11.59 18.68
N ASP A 44 -7.57 -12.21 19.58
CA ASP A 44 -6.16 -11.85 19.84
C ASP A 44 -5.20 -12.80 19.08
N GLU A 45 -5.74 -13.80 18.37
CA GLU A 45 -4.97 -14.72 17.54
C GLU A 45 -4.68 -14.07 16.18
N GLU A 46 -3.40 -13.88 15.89
CA GLU A 46 -2.93 -13.29 14.64
C GLU A 46 -3.05 -14.24 13.45
N THR A 47 -3.63 -13.75 12.35
CA THR A 47 -3.55 -14.39 11.03
C THR A 47 -2.47 -13.72 10.17
N ILE A 48 -2.34 -14.13 8.91
CA ILE A 48 -1.47 -13.45 7.93
C ILE A 48 -1.95 -12.01 7.70
N GLU A 49 -3.27 -11.81 7.76
CA GLU A 49 -3.94 -10.53 7.63
C GLU A 49 -3.86 -9.69 8.91
N GLY A 50 -3.86 -10.35 10.07
CA GLY A 50 -3.79 -9.75 11.42
C GLY A 50 -5.05 -10.03 12.26
N SER A 51 -5.15 -9.40 13.43
CA SER A 51 -6.33 -9.52 14.30
C SER A 51 -6.82 -8.17 14.83
N LEU A 52 -8.07 -8.11 15.31
CA LEU A 52 -8.58 -6.92 15.99
C LEU A 52 -7.84 -6.65 17.30
N GLY A 53 -7.53 -7.69 18.08
CA GLY A 53 -6.78 -7.57 19.32
C GLY A 53 -5.39 -6.98 19.10
N GLY A 54 -4.64 -7.52 18.13
CA GLY A 54 -3.31 -7.01 17.76
C GLY A 54 -3.35 -5.61 17.17
N ALA A 55 -4.35 -5.28 16.35
CA ALA A 55 -4.53 -3.93 15.84
C ALA A 55 -4.79 -2.92 16.97
N ALA A 56 -5.67 -3.24 17.92
CA ALA A 56 -5.95 -2.40 19.09
C ALA A 56 -4.69 -2.21 19.93
N GLU A 57 -3.95 -3.28 20.23
CA GLU A 57 -2.70 -3.22 21.00
C GLU A 57 -1.68 -2.27 20.33
N VAL A 58 -1.48 -2.40 19.02
CA VAL A 58 -0.56 -1.52 18.28
C VAL A 58 -1.01 -0.07 18.35
N MET A 59 -2.30 0.21 18.17
CA MET A 59 -2.83 1.56 18.23
C MET A 59 -2.64 2.18 19.63
N GLU A 60 -2.94 1.43 20.69
CA GLU A 60 -2.74 1.86 22.08
C GLU A 60 -1.26 2.13 22.38
N GLN A 61 -0.37 1.21 22.05
CA GLN A 61 1.08 1.35 22.26
C GLN A 61 1.69 2.54 21.51
N ARG A 62 1.09 2.93 20.38
CA ARG A 62 1.54 4.06 19.55
C ARG A 62 0.77 5.35 19.84
N GLY A 63 -0.19 5.34 20.76
CA GLY A 63 -1.02 6.51 21.08
C GLY A 63 -1.91 6.96 19.92
N ILE A 64 -2.25 6.05 19.01
CA ILE A 64 -3.16 6.30 17.90
C ILE A 64 -4.59 6.33 18.48
N THR A 65 -5.33 7.40 18.21
CA THR A 65 -6.71 7.55 18.69
C THR A 65 -7.66 6.78 17.77
N PHE A 66 -8.39 5.82 18.33
CA PHE A 66 -9.41 5.05 17.61
C PHE A 66 -10.69 4.91 18.43
N GLU A 67 -11.78 4.65 17.74
CA GLU A 67 -13.10 4.38 18.31
C GLU A 67 -13.43 2.90 18.17
N ARG A 68 -13.87 2.27 19.26
CA ARG A 68 -14.42 0.91 19.22
C ARG A 68 -15.90 0.97 18.92
N LEU A 69 -16.35 0.22 17.91
CA LEU A 69 -17.73 0.12 17.49
C LEU A 69 -18.19 -1.33 17.66
N ASP A 70 -19.33 -1.55 18.31
CA ASP A 70 -20.03 -2.83 18.24
C ASP A 70 -20.82 -2.94 16.93
N SER A 71 -21.43 -4.10 16.69
CA SER A 71 -22.24 -4.35 15.49
C SER A 71 -23.38 -3.33 15.30
N HIS A 72 -23.97 -2.82 16.39
CA HIS A 72 -25.01 -1.78 16.31
C HIS A 72 -24.43 -0.42 15.89
N GLY A 73 -23.29 -0.03 16.48
CA GLY A 73 -22.56 1.19 16.12
C GLY A 73 -22.07 1.18 14.68
N LEU A 74 -21.57 0.03 14.20
CA LEU A 74 -21.19 -0.18 12.81
C LEU A 74 -22.38 0.05 11.87
N ALA A 75 -23.51 -0.61 12.12
CA ALA A 75 -24.72 -0.48 11.31
C ALA A 75 -25.32 0.93 11.32
N ALA A 76 -25.29 1.60 12.48
CA ALA A 76 -25.79 2.96 12.63
C ALA A 76 -24.94 3.97 11.85
N ARG A 77 -23.62 3.77 11.78
CA ARG A 77 -22.69 4.69 11.13
C ARG A 77 -22.49 4.42 9.65
N PHE A 78 -22.40 3.16 9.27
CA PHE A 78 -22.11 2.72 7.91
C PHE A 78 -23.19 1.70 7.48
N PRO A 79 -24.19 2.12 6.70
CA PRO A 79 -25.35 1.26 6.37
C PRO A 79 -25.01 -0.05 5.66
N VAL A 80 -23.84 -0.15 5.02
CA VAL A 80 -23.33 -1.40 4.44
C VAL A 80 -23.19 -2.53 5.46
N PHE A 81 -23.11 -2.22 6.76
CA PHE A 81 -22.97 -3.20 7.84
C PHE A 81 -24.28 -3.54 8.56
N GLN A 82 -25.46 -3.16 8.02
CA GLN A 82 -26.76 -3.41 8.67
C GLN A 82 -27.04 -4.89 9.00
N ASP A 83 -26.54 -5.82 8.17
CA ASP A 83 -26.78 -7.27 8.32
C ASP A 83 -25.53 -8.05 8.78
N MET A 84 -24.60 -7.39 9.50
CA MET A 84 -23.41 -8.07 10.02
C MET A 84 -23.73 -8.97 11.23
N PRO A 85 -22.94 -10.04 11.45
CA PRO A 85 -23.09 -10.88 12.64
C PRO A 85 -22.96 -10.09 13.94
N ALA A 86 -23.76 -10.43 14.96
CA ALA A 86 -23.82 -9.67 16.21
C ALA A 86 -22.47 -9.60 16.96
N GLN A 87 -21.62 -10.62 16.79
CA GLN A 87 -20.28 -10.71 17.39
C GLN A 87 -19.21 -9.89 16.66
N PHE A 88 -19.55 -9.20 15.57
CA PHE A 88 -18.58 -8.35 14.89
C PHE A 88 -18.38 -7.05 15.66
N GLU A 89 -17.13 -6.64 15.74
CA GLU A 89 -16.68 -5.37 16.29
C GLU A 89 -15.85 -4.63 15.24
N GLY A 90 -15.61 -3.34 15.48
CA GLY A 90 -14.77 -2.50 14.65
C GLY A 90 -13.88 -1.55 15.43
N LEU A 91 -12.70 -1.28 14.88
CA LEU A 91 -11.75 -0.26 15.34
C LEU A 91 -11.64 0.80 14.25
N PHE A 92 -12.21 1.97 14.50
CA PHE A 92 -12.21 3.08 13.56
C PHE A 92 -11.16 4.13 13.91
N GLU A 93 -10.22 4.35 13.02
CA GLU A 93 -9.18 5.37 13.14
C GLU A 93 -9.41 6.46 12.08
N ALA A 94 -9.67 7.69 12.53
CA ALA A 94 -10.14 8.77 11.66
C ALA A 94 -9.04 9.46 10.83
N GLY A 95 -7.78 9.38 11.27
CA GLY A 95 -6.63 10.04 10.64
C GLY A 95 -6.11 9.32 9.39
N SER A 96 -6.42 8.03 9.23
CA SER A 96 -6.03 7.20 8.09
C SER A 96 -6.87 7.46 6.85
N GLY A 97 -6.51 6.75 5.79
CA GLY A 97 -7.23 6.69 4.54
C GLY A 97 -6.35 5.99 3.51
N PHE A 98 -6.41 6.44 2.27
CA PHE A 98 -5.77 5.76 1.15
C PHE A 98 -4.95 6.71 0.28
N VAL A 99 -4.01 6.11 -0.47
CA VAL A 99 -3.22 6.79 -1.49
C VAL A 99 -3.75 6.41 -2.87
N TYR A 100 -3.88 7.39 -3.75
CA TYR A 100 -4.14 7.14 -5.18
C TYR A 100 -2.86 6.62 -5.83
N ALA A 101 -2.66 5.30 -5.78
CA ALA A 101 -1.39 4.65 -6.14
C ALA A 101 -0.91 4.96 -7.58
N ASP A 102 -1.84 5.05 -8.53
CA ASP A 102 -1.57 5.43 -9.92
C ASP A 102 -1.06 6.88 -10.03
N ARG A 103 -1.71 7.81 -9.31
CA ARG A 103 -1.30 9.22 -9.23
C ARG A 103 0.02 9.38 -8.51
N ALA A 104 0.24 8.63 -7.42
CA ALA A 104 1.49 8.64 -6.67
C ALA A 104 2.67 8.16 -7.54
N CYS A 105 2.52 7.05 -8.27
CA CYS A 105 3.54 6.57 -9.21
C CYS A 105 3.86 7.60 -10.29
N ARG A 106 2.83 8.25 -10.85
CA ARG A 106 2.99 9.32 -11.83
C ARG A 106 3.72 10.52 -11.22
N ALA A 107 3.33 10.95 -10.03
CA ALA A 107 3.95 12.07 -9.32
C ALA A 107 5.43 11.83 -9.06
N PHE A 108 5.81 10.67 -8.52
CA PHE A 108 7.21 10.30 -8.32
C PHE A 108 8.01 10.36 -9.63
N ARG A 109 7.44 9.82 -10.72
CA ARG A 109 8.10 9.85 -12.03
C ARG A 109 8.30 11.27 -12.53
N GLU A 110 7.24 12.07 -12.59
CA GLU A 110 7.28 13.43 -13.14
C GLU A 110 8.22 14.33 -12.32
N CYS A 111 8.17 14.23 -10.98
CA CYS A 111 9.08 14.97 -10.10
C CYS A 111 10.54 14.53 -10.30
N ALA A 112 10.81 13.22 -10.45
CA ALA A 112 12.15 12.73 -10.74
C ALA A 112 12.68 13.20 -12.11
N GLU A 113 11.84 13.17 -13.15
CA GLU A 113 12.19 13.68 -14.50
C GLU A 113 12.53 15.18 -14.46
N GLN A 114 11.79 15.98 -13.69
CA GLN A 114 12.09 17.41 -13.48
C GLN A 114 13.44 17.63 -12.81
N HIS A 115 13.87 16.71 -11.95
CA HIS A 115 15.19 16.69 -11.32
C HIS A 115 16.28 16.04 -12.20
N GLY A 116 15.98 15.73 -13.46
CA GLY A 116 16.93 15.20 -14.43
C GLY A 116 17.08 13.69 -14.42
N ALA A 117 16.22 12.95 -13.71
CA ALA A 117 16.17 11.51 -13.83
C ALA A 117 15.70 11.10 -15.24
N VAL A 118 16.23 9.99 -15.72
CA VAL A 118 15.97 9.49 -17.07
C VAL A 118 15.31 8.12 -16.98
N PHE A 119 14.08 8.00 -17.49
CA PHE A 119 13.34 6.74 -17.50
C PHE A 119 13.57 5.99 -18.82
N ARG A 120 13.76 4.67 -18.70
CA ARG A 120 13.88 3.73 -19.83
C ARG A 120 12.79 2.68 -19.71
N THR A 121 11.67 2.89 -20.39
CA THR A 121 10.56 1.93 -20.45
C THR A 121 10.76 0.94 -21.58
N GLY A 122 10.17 -0.26 -21.48
CA GLY A 122 10.36 -1.32 -22.48
C GLY A 122 11.78 -1.95 -22.47
N ALA A 123 12.60 -1.59 -21.48
CA ALA A 123 13.96 -2.08 -21.32
C ALA A 123 14.03 -3.09 -20.16
N ARG A 124 13.55 -4.33 -20.38
CA ARG A 124 13.61 -5.39 -19.37
C ARG A 124 15.07 -5.73 -19.08
N VAL A 125 15.47 -5.63 -17.81
CA VAL A 125 16.82 -5.99 -17.35
C VAL A 125 16.91 -7.51 -17.21
N SER A 126 17.91 -8.11 -17.85
CA SER A 126 18.15 -9.56 -17.83
C SER A 126 19.28 -9.96 -16.87
N ARG A 127 20.26 -9.07 -16.66
CA ARG A 127 21.41 -9.35 -15.79
C ARG A 127 22.03 -8.06 -15.25
N VAL A 128 22.51 -8.14 -14.01
CA VAL A 128 23.34 -7.11 -13.37
C VAL A 128 24.70 -7.71 -13.04
N GLN A 129 25.76 -6.96 -13.29
CA GLN A 129 27.12 -7.32 -12.90
C GLN A 129 27.71 -6.16 -12.11
N ALA A 130 28.21 -6.45 -10.91
CA ALA A 130 28.85 -5.46 -10.06
C ALA A 130 30.36 -5.74 -9.96
N SER A 131 31.14 -4.68 -10.00
CA SER A 131 32.57 -4.67 -9.66
C SER A 131 32.81 -3.71 -8.49
N ALA A 132 34.06 -3.59 -8.04
CA ALA A 132 34.41 -2.63 -6.97
C ALA A 132 34.15 -1.17 -7.39
N GLU A 133 34.20 -0.86 -8.69
CA GLU A 133 34.22 0.52 -9.19
C GLU A 133 32.94 0.89 -9.95
N SER A 134 32.23 -0.09 -10.49
CA SER A 134 31.07 0.12 -11.37
C SER A 134 30.06 -1.02 -11.32
N VAL A 135 28.87 -0.74 -11.81
CA VAL A 135 27.79 -1.69 -12.07
C VAL A 135 27.44 -1.61 -13.55
N SER A 136 27.28 -2.77 -14.18
CA SER A 136 26.78 -2.94 -15.54
C SER A 136 25.41 -3.62 -15.50
N ILE A 137 24.46 -3.08 -16.26
CA ILE A 137 23.08 -3.57 -16.37
C ILE A 137 22.85 -3.95 -17.83
N LEU A 138 22.57 -5.22 -18.08
CA LEU A 138 22.25 -5.75 -19.40
C LEU A 138 20.73 -5.85 -19.56
N THR A 139 20.20 -5.34 -20.66
CA THR A 139 18.79 -5.49 -21.04
C THR A 139 18.61 -6.67 -21.99
N GLU A 140 17.40 -7.22 -22.07
CA GLU A 140 17.05 -8.27 -23.04
C GLU A 140 17.20 -7.80 -24.50
N GLY A 141 17.12 -6.48 -24.75
CA GLY A 141 17.37 -5.87 -26.05
C GLY A 141 18.85 -5.76 -26.43
N GLY A 142 19.77 -6.21 -25.58
CA GLY A 142 21.22 -6.17 -25.80
C GLY A 142 21.90 -4.85 -25.42
N GLU A 143 21.16 -3.87 -24.88
CA GLU A 143 21.74 -2.64 -24.36
C GLU A 143 22.48 -2.90 -23.06
N THR A 144 23.65 -2.30 -22.88
CA THR A 144 24.40 -2.31 -21.62
C THR A 144 24.50 -0.89 -21.06
N LEU A 145 23.91 -0.68 -19.88
CA LEU A 145 24.01 0.56 -19.12
C LEU A 145 25.08 0.41 -18.04
N THR A 146 25.81 1.48 -17.74
CA THR A 146 26.83 1.47 -16.67
C THR A 146 26.61 2.60 -15.69
N GLY A 147 26.95 2.36 -14.42
CA GLY A 147 26.84 3.34 -13.34
C GLY A 147 27.77 3.02 -12.18
N ARG A 148 27.87 3.92 -11.20
CA ARG A 148 28.69 3.67 -10.00
C ARG A 148 27.98 2.78 -8.98
N ARG A 149 26.65 2.82 -8.97
CA ARG A 149 25.78 2.14 -8.00
C ARG A 149 24.50 1.73 -8.72
N ALA A 150 23.86 0.68 -8.22
CA ALA A 150 22.52 0.27 -8.63
C ALA A 150 21.65 0.03 -7.40
N ILE A 151 20.39 0.44 -7.49
CA ILE A 151 19.33 0.10 -6.55
C ILE A 151 18.40 -0.84 -7.29
N LEU A 152 18.18 -2.04 -6.74
CA LEU A 152 17.34 -3.05 -7.37
C LEU A 152 15.97 -3.05 -6.69
N CYS A 153 14.94 -2.63 -7.43
CA CYS A 153 13.54 -2.65 -6.98
C CYS A 153 12.67 -3.54 -7.90
N PRO A 154 13.01 -4.83 -8.11
CA PRO A 154 12.36 -5.68 -9.13
C PRO A 154 10.97 -6.22 -8.73
N GLY A 155 10.47 -5.94 -7.52
CA GLY A 155 9.16 -6.42 -7.07
C GLY A 155 9.03 -7.95 -7.15
N ALA A 156 7.91 -8.44 -7.70
CA ALA A 156 7.63 -9.86 -7.87
C ALA A 156 8.67 -10.60 -8.76
N TRP A 157 9.44 -9.88 -9.57
CA TRP A 157 10.47 -10.42 -10.45
C TRP A 157 11.85 -10.50 -9.79
N ALA A 158 11.94 -10.41 -8.46
CA ALA A 158 13.22 -10.41 -7.76
C ALA A 158 14.10 -11.61 -8.09
N ASN A 159 13.54 -12.82 -8.09
CA ASN A 159 14.32 -14.03 -8.41
C ASN A 159 14.71 -14.12 -9.89
N ASP A 160 13.87 -13.61 -10.81
CA ASP A 160 14.19 -13.55 -12.24
C ASP A 160 15.43 -12.68 -12.52
N LEU A 161 15.73 -11.72 -11.64
CA LEU A 161 16.88 -10.83 -11.76
C LEU A 161 18.07 -11.29 -10.90
N LEU A 162 17.83 -11.59 -9.62
CA LEU A 162 18.90 -11.84 -8.64
C LEU A 162 19.61 -13.17 -8.88
N GLU A 163 18.89 -14.21 -9.31
CA GLU A 163 19.46 -15.53 -9.53
C GLU A 163 20.46 -15.54 -10.70
N PRO A 164 20.12 -15.09 -11.92
CA PRO A 164 21.08 -15.03 -13.01
C PRO A 164 22.17 -13.97 -12.83
N SER A 165 22.00 -13.00 -11.93
CA SER A 165 22.98 -11.92 -11.68
C SER A 165 23.99 -12.28 -10.59
N PHE A 166 23.54 -12.90 -9.50
CA PHE A 166 24.34 -13.10 -8.28
C PHE A 166 24.26 -14.53 -7.72
N GLY A 167 23.48 -15.43 -8.33
CA GLY A 167 23.21 -16.75 -7.76
C GLY A 167 22.39 -16.69 -6.47
N ILE A 168 21.68 -15.59 -6.22
CA ILE A 168 20.85 -15.39 -5.03
C ILE A 168 19.40 -15.69 -5.39
N ARG A 169 18.76 -16.55 -4.60
CA ARG A 169 17.34 -16.83 -4.71
C ARG A 169 16.67 -16.55 -3.36
N LEU A 170 15.69 -15.67 -3.36
CA LEU A 170 14.88 -15.36 -2.19
C LEU A 170 13.77 -16.41 -2.04
N ASN A 171 13.48 -16.79 -0.80
CA ASN A 171 12.31 -17.61 -0.48
C ASN A 171 11.06 -16.72 -0.47
N VAL A 172 10.47 -16.49 -1.63
CA VAL A 172 9.27 -15.66 -1.82
C VAL A 172 8.12 -16.49 -2.34
N GLU A 173 6.93 -16.23 -1.80
CA GLU A 173 5.67 -16.77 -2.30
C GLU A 173 4.89 -15.65 -3.02
N LEU A 174 4.42 -15.93 -4.22
CA LEU A 174 3.68 -14.95 -5.03
C LEU A 174 2.17 -15.21 -4.92
N TRP A 175 1.45 -14.19 -4.46
CA TRP A 175 0.01 -14.24 -4.29
C TRP A 175 -0.67 -13.41 -5.38
N HIS A 176 -1.62 -14.00 -6.10
CA HIS A 176 -2.42 -13.29 -7.09
C HIS A 176 -3.65 -12.68 -6.40
N MET A 177 -3.58 -11.39 -6.13
CA MET A 177 -4.67 -10.63 -5.51
C MET A 177 -5.60 -10.07 -6.60
N VAL A 178 -6.91 -10.28 -6.43
CA VAL A 178 -7.93 -9.72 -7.32
C VAL A 178 -8.68 -8.58 -6.63
N TRP A 179 -9.14 -7.61 -7.42
CA TRP A 179 -10.02 -6.55 -6.94
C TRP A 179 -11.25 -6.44 -7.85
N ALA A 180 -12.34 -5.92 -7.30
CA ALA A 180 -13.57 -5.67 -8.02
C ALA A 180 -14.13 -4.30 -7.64
N HIS A 181 -14.84 -3.68 -8.58
CA HIS A 181 -15.54 -2.42 -8.35
C HIS A 181 -17.03 -2.69 -8.36
N TYR A 182 -17.71 -2.19 -7.35
CA TYR A 182 -19.16 -2.30 -7.19
C TYR A 182 -19.77 -0.90 -7.20
N ARG A 183 -20.98 -0.79 -7.74
CA ARG A 183 -21.73 0.46 -7.68
C ARG A 183 -22.22 0.68 -6.25
N VAL A 184 -21.88 1.84 -5.71
CA VAL A 184 -22.35 2.32 -4.39
C VAL A 184 -23.52 3.29 -4.61
N ASP A 185 -24.42 3.37 -3.63
CA ASP A 185 -25.43 4.43 -3.59
C ASP A 185 -24.73 5.80 -3.51
N PRO A 186 -24.98 6.73 -4.46
CA PRO A 186 -24.35 8.05 -4.46
C PRO A 186 -24.54 8.85 -3.16
N ALA A 187 -25.60 8.56 -2.39
CA ALA A 187 -25.82 9.19 -1.08
C ALA A 187 -24.72 8.85 -0.05
N TRP A 188 -23.95 7.78 -0.26
CA TRP A 188 -22.97 7.25 0.70
C TRP A 188 -21.54 7.18 0.14
N GLU A 189 -21.32 7.59 -1.10
CA GLU A 189 -20.04 7.46 -1.81
C GLU A 189 -18.85 8.07 -1.03
N LYS A 190 -19.08 9.16 -0.30
CA LYS A 190 -18.04 9.91 0.42
C LYS A 190 -17.91 9.55 1.90
N ASP A 191 -18.86 8.78 2.42
CA ASP A 191 -19.00 8.53 3.86
C ASP A 191 -18.36 7.21 4.30
N TYR A 192 -17.96 6.37 3.34
CA TYR A 192 -17.31 5.11 3.63
C TYR A 192 -15.80 5.28 3.83
N PRO A 193 -15.26 4.72 4.93
CA PRO A 193 -13.83 4.68 5.15
C PRO A 193 -13.19 3.63 4.26
N GLN A 194 -11.86 3.59 4.24
CA GLN A 194 -11.20 2.34 3.92
C GLN A 194 -11.56 1.34 5.01
N TRP A 195 -11.87 0.09 4.66
CA TRP A 195 -12.09 -0.96 5.65
C TRP A 195 -11.30 -2.21 5.34
N PHE A 196 -11.01 -2.96 6.39
CA PHE A 196 -10.31 -4.22 6.33
C PHE A 196 -10.96 -5.20 7.30
N CYS A 197 -11.35 -6.37 6.78
CA CYS A 197 -11.99 -7.40 7.58
C CYS A 197 -10.92 -8.37 8.10
N PHE A 198 -10.80 -8.51 9.42
CA PHE A 198 -10.10 -9.63 10.03
C PHE A 198 -11.10 -10.78 10.17
N SER A 199 -10.93 -11.81 9.36
CA SER A 199 -11.70 -13.04 9.47
C SER A 199 -10.82 -14.21 9.12
N SER A 200 -10.88 -15.27 9.93
CA SER A 200 -10.51 -16.59 9.45
C SER A 200 -11.46 -16.95 8.31
N LEU A 201 -10.93 -17.43 7.18
CA LEU A 201 -11.78 -18.11 6.20
C LEU A 201 -12.48 -19.28 6.92
N PRO A 202 -13.79 -19.51 6.70
CA PRO A 202 -14.43 -20.70 7.20
C PRO A 202 -13.65 -21.92 6.69
N GLU A 203 -13.28 -22.85 7.58
CA GLU A 203 -12.68 -24.11 7.16
C GLU A 203 -13.59 -24.79 6.11
N GLY A 204 -13.08 -24.96 4.88
CA GLY A 204 -13.78 -25.71 3.83
C GLY A 204 -14.54 -24.91 2.77
N GLN A 205 -14.18 -23.65 2.50
CA GLN A 205 -14.56 -22.95 1.25
C GLN A 205 -13.38 -22.73 0.32
#